data_AF-A0A7S1D5G6-F1
#
_entry.id   AF-A0A7S1D5G6-F1
#
_cell.length_a   1.000
_cell.length_b   1.000
_cell.length_c   1.000
_cell.angle_alpha   90.00
_cell.angle_beta   90.00
_cell.angle_gamma   90.00
#
_symmetry.space_group_name_H-M   'P 1'
#
loop_
_entity.id
_entity.type
_entity.pdbx_description
1 polymer ?
#
loop_
_entity_poly.entity_id
_entity_poly.type
_entity_poly.pdbx_seq_one_letter_code
_entity_poly.pdbx_strand_id
1 'polypeptide(L)'
;QSFGFFDDISDYNWKLMQHRAATRIHHKFKDPLKFYSEPARWYMNNFEPDFTCAQERRLGGPGDGPKWICDPHRLKRVSEERKKKEGVGCLVYSLGCGANFRMEEGLYDLLGTECEIHVFDPGELGDRFPDLVERNVHYHQWGFRSSYDDTYKPLVRGNFTTIKETMHRLGHTGRTIDIF
;
A
#
# COMPACT_ATOMS: atom_id res chain seq x y z
N GLN A 1 -19.40 -13.81 3.23
CA GLN A 1 -19.48 -12.68 4.17
C GLN A 1 -18.09 -12.07 4.30
N SER A 2 -17.99 -10.76 4.50
CA SER A 2 -16.72 -10.01 4.62
C SER A 2 -16.07 -10.10 6.02
N PHE A 3 -16.71 -10.82 6.96
CA PHE A 3 -16.27 -10.96 8.36
C PHE A 3 -15.98 -9.62 9.07
N GLY A 4 -16.73 -8.58 8.74
CA GLY A 4 -16.58 -7.25 9.33
C GLY A 4 -15.50 -6.38 8.69
N PHE A 5 -14.86 -6.85 7.61
CA PHE A 5 -13.92 -6.02 6.83
C PHE A 5 -14.63 -4.83 6.15
N PHE A 6 -15.89 -5.04 5.76
CA PHE A 6 -16.76 -3.99 5.25
C PHE A 6 -18.00 -3.87 6.11
N ASP A 7 -18.30 -2.63 6.50
CA ASP A 7 -19.51 -2.20 7.21
C ASP A 7 -20.51 -1.49 6.28
N ASP A 8 -20.04 -1.05 5.12
CA ASP A 8 -20.76 -0.30 4.09
C ASP A 8 -20.92 -1.06 2.76
N ILE A 9 -20.29 -2.24 2.63
CA ILE A 9 -20.46 -3.13 1.49
C ILE A 9 -21.36 -4.29 1.88
N SER A 10 -22.49 -4.44 1.18
CA SER A 10 -23.43 -5.55 1.39
C SER A 10 -22.78 -6.91 1.07
N ASP A 11 -23.27 -7.96 1.73
CA ASP A 11 -22.84 -9.33 1.45
C ASP A 11 -23.04 -9.74 -0.01
N TYR A 12 -24.06 -9.19 -0.66
CA TYR A 12 -24.30 -9.38 -2.09
C TYR A 12 -23.16 -8.78 -2.93
N ASN A 13 -22.81 -7.51 -2.70
CA ASN A 13 -21.74 -6.84 -3.42
C ASN A 13 -20.37 -7.48 -3.13
N TRP A 14 -20.14 -7.91 -1.89
CA TRP A 14 -18.95 -8.67 -1.52
C TRP A 14 -18.82 -9.96 -2.33
N LYS A 15 -19.89 -10.76 -2.40
CA LYS A 15 -19.91 -11.99 -3.22
C LYS A 15 -19.69 -11.70 -4.70
N LEU A 16 -20.20 -10.58 -5.21
CA LEU A 16 -19.98 -10.19 -6.60
C LEU A 16 -18.51 -9.85 -6.87
N MET A 17 -17.84 -9.13 -5.96
CA MET A 17 -16.40 -8.84 -6.07
C MET A 17 -15.56 -10.13 -6.02
N GLN A 18 -15.88 -11.05 -5.10
CA GLN A 18 -15.24 -12.37 -5.04
C GLN A 18 -15.45 -13.16 -6.33
N HIS A 19 -16.67 -13.16 -6.88
CA HIS A 19 -16.98 -13.87 -8.12
C HIS A 19 -16.22 -13.29 -9.32
N ARG A 20 -16.15 -11.95 -9.44
CA ARG A 20 -15.37 -11.29 -10.49
C ARG A 20 -13.89 -11.66 -10.41
N ALA A 21 -13.29 -11.59 -9.23
CA ALA A 21 -11.91 -11.99 -9.02
C ALA A 21 -11.69 -13.48 -9.35
N ALA A 22 -12.59 -14.37 -8.93
CA ALA A 22 -12.46 -15.82 -9.15
C ALA A 22 -12.67 -16.26 -10.61
N THR A 23 -13.43 -15.51 -11.41
CA THR A 23 -13.77 -15.88 -12.80
C THR A 23 -12.93 -15.15 -13.84
N ARG A 24 -12.06 -14.23 -13.41
CA ARG A 24 -11.20 -13.47 -14.33
C ARG A 24 -10.13 -14.38 -14.92
N ILE A 25 -9.80 -14.09 -16.18
CA ILE A 25 -8.65 -14.71 -16.84
C ILE A 25 -7.40 -13.94 -16.42
N HIS A 26 -6.59 -14.54 -15.54
CA HIS A 26 -5.33 -13.96 -15.06
C HIS A 26 -4.12 -14.32 -15.94
N HIS A 27 -4.33 -15.22 -16.92
CA HIS A 27 -3.30 -15.72 -17.80
C HIS A 27 -3.33 -14.98 -19.14
N LYS A 28 -2.21 -14.38 -19.52
CA LYS A 28 -2.04 -13.75 -20.84
C LYS A 28 -2.13 -14.78 -21.98
N PHE A 29 -1.80 -16.04 -21.71
CA PHE A 29 -1.78 -17.12 -22.70
C PHE A 29 -2.77 -18.22 -22.32
N LYS A 30 -3.30 -18.93 -23.34
CA LYS A 30 -4.20 -20.09 -23.12
C LYS A 30 -3.56 -21.22 -22.32
N ASP A 31 -2.25 -21.40 -22.49
CA ASP A 31 -1.46 -22.35 -21.70
C ASP A 31 -0.92 -21.64 -20.44
N PRO A 32 -1.45 -21.96 -19.25
CA PRO A 32 -1.03 -21.34 -18.00
C PRO A 32 0.39 -21.78 -17.57
N LEU A 33 0.96 -22.82 -18.17
CA LEU A 33 2.33 -23.28 -17.89
C LEU A 33 3.37 -22.64 -18.82
N LYS A 34 2.94 -21.80 -19.77
CA LYS A 34 3.87 -21.09 -20.64
C LYS A 34 4.82 -20.23 -19.82
N PHE A 35 6.12 -20.42 -20.04
CA PHE A 35 7.23 -19.82 -19.28
C PHE A 35 7.42 -20.34 -17.85
N TYR A 36 6.82 -21.47 -17.45
CA TYR A 36 6.96 -22.00 -16.09
C TYR A 36 8.41 -22.20 -15.63
N SER A 37 9.32 -22.56 -16.55
CA SER A 37 10.75 -22.70 -16.27
C SER A 37 11.47 -21.36 -16.00
N GLU A 38 10.83 -20.22 -16.26
CA GLU A 38 11.34 -18.87 -16.04
C GLU A 38 10.41 -18.13 -15.05
N PRO A 39 10.51 -18.35 -13.72
CA PRO A 39 9.51 -17.90 -12.76
C PRO A 39 9.13 -16.41 -12.85
N ALA A 40 10.11 -15.52 -12.99
CA ALA A 40 9.86 -14.08 -13.13
C ALA A 40 9.01 -13.76 -14.37
N ARG A 41 9.32 -14.39 -15.50
CA ARG A 41 8.56 -14.25 -16.75
C ARG A 41 7.19 -14.89 -16.64
N TRP A 42 7.09 -16.04 -15.95
CA TRP A 42 5.83 -16.69 -15.69
C TRP A 42 4.89 -15.78 -14.90
N TYR A 43 5.32 -15.28 -13.74
CA TYR A 43 4.50 -14.41 -12.88
C TYR A 43 4.04 -13.15 -13.62
N MET A 44 4.94 -12.49 -14.36
CA MET A 44 4.60 -11.29 -15.15
C MET A 44 3.51 -11.53 -16.21
N ASN A 45 3.38 -12.77 -16.72
CA ASN A 45 2.39 -13.09 -17.77
C ASN A 45 1.17 -13.88 -17.25
N ASN A 46 1.20 -14.38 -16.03
CA ASN A 46 0.17 -15.28 -15.47
C ASN A 46 -0.48 -14.77 -14.20
N PHE A 47 0.03 -13.66 -13.65
CA PHE A 47 -0.49 -13.05 -12.44
C PHE A 47 -0.77 -11.58 -12.70
N GLU A 48 -1.94 -11.30 -13.28
CA GLU A 48 -2.53 -9.97 -13.28
C GLU A 48 -3.48 -9.86 -12.07
N PRO A 49 -3.03 -9.30 -10.92
CA PRO A 49 -3.90 -9.14 -9.77
C PRO A 49 -4.99 -8.11 -10.12
N ASP A 50 -6.25 -8.53 -10.04
CA ASP A 50 -7.39 -7.62 -10.07
C ASP A 50 -8.35 -8.03 -8.97
N PHE A 51 -8.08 -7.40 -7.83
CA PHE A 51 -9.02 -7.31 -6.74
C PHE A 51 -9.31 -5.82 -6.53
N THR A 52 -10.20 -5.30 -7.37
CA THR A 52 -10.65 -3.91 -7.32
C THR A 52 -11.65 -3.68 -6.18
N CYS A 53 -11.69 -2.45 -5.68
CA CYS A 53 -12.67 -1.97 -4.71
C CYS A 53 -13.88 -1.34 -5.39
N ALA A 54 -14.90 -0.99 -4.60
CA ALA A 54 -16.12 -0.38 -5.13
C ALA A 54 -15.85 1.03 -5.69
N GLN A 55 -14.96 1.79 -5.05
CA GLN A 55 -14.57 3.12 -5.51
C GLN A 55 -13.05 3.29 -5.52
N GLU A 56 -12.49 3.49 -6.71
CA GLU A 56 -11.08 3.84 -6.89
C GLU A 56 -10.95 5.34 -7.13
N ARG A 57 -10.00 5.97 -6.45
CA ARG A 57 -9.64 7.37 -6.72
C ARG A 57 -8.14 7.48 -6.94
N ARG A 58 -7.77 8.16 -8.02
CA ARG A 58 -6.39 8.49 -8.31
C ARG A 58 -5.97 9.73 -7.53
N LEU A 59 -4.98 9.60 -6.64
CA LEU A 59 -4.49 10.69 -5.79
C LEU A 59 -3.16 11.21 -6.29
N GLY A 60 -3.03 12.54 -6.38
CA GLY A 60 -1.83 13.24 -6.87
C GLY A 60 -1.89 13.74 -8.33
N GLY A 61 -2.98 13.49 -9.05
CA GLY A 61 -3.20 13.99 -10.42
C GLY A 61 -2.76 13.05 -11.56
N PRO A 62 -2.51 13.55 -12.78
CA PRO A 62 -2.10 12.75 -13.94
C PRO A 62 -0.60 12.45 -13.98
N GLY A 63 -0.15 11.53 -14.84
CA GLY A 63 1.28 11.18 -15.01
C GLY A 63 1.83 10.16 -14.01
N ASP A 64 3.15 9.99 -13.94
CA ASP A 64 3.80 9.07 -12.98
C ASP A 64 3.96 9.71 -11.59
N GLY A 65 3.97 8.86 -10.55
CA GLY A 65 3.88 9.24 -9.14
C GLY A 65 2.51 8.95 -8.51
N PRO A 66 1.42 9.62 -8.96
CA PRO A 66 0.06 9.39 -8.49
C PRO A 66 -0.37 7.93 -8.55
N LYS A 67 -1.01 7.44 -7.50
CA LYS A 67 -1.49 6.05 -7.38
C LYS A 67 -3.02 6.00 -7.27
N TRP A 68 -3.59 4.85 -7.66
CA TRP A 68 -4.99 4.53 -7.43
C TRP A 68 -5.13 4.01 -6.00
N ILE A 69 -5.99 4.63 -5.21
CA ILE A 69 -6.28 4.23 -3.84
C ILE A 69 -7.72 3.75 -3.77
N CYS A 70 -7.91 2.66 -3.03
CA CYS A 70 -9.21 2.05 -2.81
C CYS A 70 -9.98 2.70 -1.68
N ASP A 71 -11.23 3.05 -1.95
CA ASP A 71 -12.20 3.64 -1.04
C ASP A 71 -11.62 4.71 -0.09
N PRO A 72 -10.82 5.68 -0.56
CA PRO A 72 -10.08 6.59 0.34
C PRO A 72 -11.01 7.51 1.14
N HIS A 73 -12.28 7.64 0.75
CA HIS A 73 -13.30 8.35 1.50
C HIS A 73 -13.57 7.73 2.89
N ARG A 74 -13.29 6.42 3.07
CA ARG A 74 -13.50 5.71 4.34
C ARG A 74 -12.41 6.05 5.37
N LEU A 75 -11.22 6.44 4.92
CA LEU A 75 -10.06 6.67 5.78
C LEU A 75 -10.28 7.77 6.82
N LYS A 76 -11.01 8.82 6.46
CA LYS A 76 -11.33 9.91 7.39
C LYS A 76 -12.12 9.40 8.59
N ARG A 77 -13.20 8.66 8.33
CA ARG A 77 -14.04 8.06 9.39
C ARG A 77 -13.23 7.08 10.25
N VAL A 78 -12.46 6.19 9.60
CA VAL A 78 -11.60 5.22 10.31
C VAL A 78 -10.59 5.93 11.21
N SER A 79 -9.97 7.01 10.72
CA SER A 79 -9.05 7.84 11.49
C SER A 79 -9.73 8.46 12.71
N GLU A 80 -10.87 9.12 12.50
CA GLU A 80 -11.59 9.81 13.57
C GLU A 80 -12.07 8.84 14.67
N GLU A 81 -12.56 7.66 14.28
CA GLU A 81 -12.97 6.59 15.20
C GLU A 81 -11.77 6.07 16.00
N ARG A 82 -10.64 5.81 15.33
CA ARG A 82 -9.42 5.30 15.97
C ARG A 82 -8.79 6.36 16.90
N LYS A 83 -8.78 7.64 16.51
CA LYS A 83 -8.31 8.75 17.37
C LYS A 83 -9.11 8.83 18.66
N LYS A 84 -10.44 8.69 18.60
CA LYS A 84 -11.30 8.72 19.80
C LYS A 84 -11.03 7.57 20.76
N LYS A 85 -10.71 6.38 20.24
CA LYS A 85 -10.57 5.15 21.02
C LYS A 85 -9.13 4.92 21.51
N GLU A 86 -8.15 5.23 20.68
CA GLU A 86 -6.75 4.82 20.82
C GLU A 86 -5.78 6.01 20.79
N GLY A 87 -6.27 7.23 20.53
CA GLY A 87 -5.44 8.44 20.45
C GLY A 87 -4.61 8.55 19.16
N VAL A 88 -4.77 7.62 18.22
CA VAL A 88 -3.97 7.55 16.98
C VAL A 88 -4.86 7.51 15.74
N GLY A 89 -4.42 8.15 14.65
CA GLY A 89 -5.14 8.20 13.37
C GLY A 89 -4.89 6.99 12.46
N CYS A 90 -5.28 7.15 11.19
CA CYS A 90 -4.90 6.21 10.15
C CYS A 90 -3.38 6.16 9.96
N LEU A 91 -2.88 5.00 9.52
CA LEU A 91 -1.47 4.74 9.29
C LEU A 91 -1.26 4.35 7.82
N VAL A 92 -0.42 5.10 7.11
CA VAL A 92 -0.11 4.89 5.70
C VAL A 92 1.36 4.58 5.56
N TYR A 93 1.70 3.46 4.93
CA TYR A 93 3.04 3.16 4.46
C TYR A 93 3.07 3.32 2.94
N SER A 94 3.96 4.17 2.45
CA SER A 94 4.18 4.40 1.02
C SER A 94 5.59 3.95 0.66
N LEU A 95 5.71 3.11 -0.37
CA LEU A 95 6.96 2.44 -0.73
C LEU A 95 7.50 2.92 -2.07
N GLY A 96 8.80 3.24 -2.11
CA GLY A 96 9.53 3.52 -3.35
C GLY A 96 8.99 4.75 -4.08
N CYS A 97 9.01 5.90 -3.42
CA CYS A 97 8.50 7.15 -4.01
C CYS A 97 9.41 7.70 -5.11
N GLY A 98 10.70 7.37 -5.14
CA GLY A 98 11.66 7.89 -6.11
C GLY A 98 11.77 9.42 -6.08
N ALA A 99 11.68 10.02 -4.89
CA ALA A 99 11.57 11.47 -4.68
C ALA A 99 10.34 12.14 -5.33
N ASN A 100 9.27 11.37 -5.58
CA ASN A 100 7.99 11.85 -6.09
C ASN A 100 6.87 11.53 -5.09
N PHE A 101 6.40 12.57 -4.39
CA PHE A 101 5.47 12.46 -3.25
C PHE A 101 4.02 12.81 -3.61
N ARG A 102 3.67 12.81 -4.90
CA ARG A 102 2.35 13.31 -5.34
C ARG A 102 1.20 12.49 -4.78
N MET A 103 1.41 11.21 -4.50
CA MET A 103 0.38 10.36 -3.90
C MET A 103 0.12 10.79 -2.44
N GLU A 104 1.19 11.03 -1.68
CA GLU A 104 1.17 11.49 -0.30
C GLU A 104 0.57 12.89 -0.19
N GLU A 105 0.91 13.79 -1.12
CA GLU A 105 0.25 15.09 -1.26
C GLU A 105 -1.25 14.92 -1.53
N GLY A 106 -1.64 14.04 -2.44
CA GLY A 106 -3.04 13.77 -2.74
C GLY A 106 -3.81 13.16 -1.56
N LEU A 107 -3.15 12.38 -0.69
CA LEU A 107 -3.72 11.91 0.57
C LEU A 107 -3.87 13.05 1.56
N TYR A 108 -2.86 13.91 1.69
CA TYR A 108 -2.91 15.10 2.54
C TYR A 108 -4.00 16.08 2.11
N ASP A 109 -4.17 16.34 0.81
CA ASP A 109 -5.23 17.21 0.29
C ASP A 109 -6.62 16.65 0.61
N LEU A 110 -6.75 15.32 0.69
CA LEU A 110 -8.00 14.64 0.99
C LEU A 110 -8.30 14.55 2.49
N LEU A 111 -7.27 14.30 3.30
CA LEU A 111 -7.41 13.88 4.70
C LEU A 111 -6.76 14.86 5.69
N GLY A 112 -6.02 15.86 5.23
CA GLY A 112 -5.19 16.72 6.06
C GLY A 112 -4.20 15.90 6.89
N THR A 113 -4.03 16.26 8.16
CA THR A 113 -3.19 15.55 9.13
C THR A 113 -3.95 14.42 9.84
N GLU A 114 -5.00 13.87 9.24
CA GLU A 114 -5.73 12.75 9.82
C GLU A 114 -4.88 11.48 9.89
N CYS A 115 -4.14 11.19 8.82
CA CYS A 115 -3.23 10.06 8.77
C CYS A 115 -1.81 10.44 9.18
N GLU A 116 -1.11 9.45 9.72
CA GLU A 116 0.34 9.41 9.82
C GLU A 116 0.88 8.66 8.61
N ILE A 117 1.65 9.36 7.78
CA ILE A 117 2.16 8.83 6.51
C ILE A 117 3.66 8.58 6.64
N HIS A 118 4.10 7.36 6.39
CA HIS A 118 5.51 7.00 6.35
C HIS A 118 5.92 6.60 4.94
N VAL A 119 6.91 7.32 4.40
CA VAL A 119 7.47 7.04 3.08
C VAL A 119 8.78 6.30 3.26
N PHE A 120 8.91 5.14 2.62
CA PHE A 120 10.06 4.27 2.70
C PHE A 120 10.73 4.17 1.34
N ASP A 121 11.92 4.74 1.22
CA ASP A 121 12.72 4.68 0.00
C ASP A 121 14.21 4.66 0.36
N PRO A 122 15.00 3.67 -0.11
CA PRO A 122 16.44 3.61 0.17
C PRO A 122 17.25 4.80 -0.38
N GLY A 123 16.69 5.56 -1.32
CA GLY A 123 17.30 6.74 -1.92
C GLY A 123 17.42 7.92 -0.96
N GLU A 124 18.24 8.90 -1.32
CA GLU A 124 18.33 10.16 -0.58
C GLU A 124 17.15 11.07 -0.95
N LEU A 125 16.51 11.68 0.06
CA LEU A 125 15.38 12.59 -0.10
C LEU A 125 15.71 13.82 -0.97
N GLY A 126 16.99 14.23 -0.99
CA GLY A 126 17.44 15.49 -1.59
C GLY A 126 16.74 16.72 -1.00
N ASP A 127 16.86 17.87 -1.65
CA ASP A 127 16.23 19.14 -1.20
C ASP A 127 14.73 19.27 -1.54
N ARG A 128 14.07 18.17 -1.97
CA ARG A 128 12.80 18.28 -2.70
C ARG A 128 11.55 18.42 -1.85
N PHE A 129 11.62 18.42 -0.51
CA PHE A 129 10.40 18.44 0.30
C PHE A 129 10.55 19.10 1.68
N PRO A 130 10.42 20.43 1.78
CA PRO A 130 10.65 21.15 3.03
C PRO A 130 9.57 20.98 4.13
N ASP A 131 8.36 20.46 3.83
CA ASP A 131 7.22 20.56 4.78
C ASP A 131 6.60 19.20 5.20
N LEU A 132 7.31 18.07 5.06
CA LEU A 132 6.75 16.74 5.33
C LEU A 132 6.24 16.59 6.77
N VAL A 133 7.02 17.06 7.75
CA VAL A 133 6.70 16.89 9.18
C VAL A 133 5.43 17.65 9.57
N GLU A 134 5.24 18.87 9.08
CA GLU A 134 4.03 19.67 9.34
C GLU A 134 2.76 19.01 8.76
N ARG A 135 2.93 18.21 7.71
CA ARG A 135 1.87 17.44 7.06
C ARG A 135 1.68 16.04 7.65
N ASN A 136 2.39 15.71 8.75
CA ASN A 136 2.43 14.39 9.35
C ASN A 136 2.91 13.28 8.37
N VAL A 137 3.84 13.66 7.50
CA VAL A 137 4.53 12.77 6.56
C VAL A 137 5.98 12.60 7.02
N HIS A 138 6.47 11.36 7.05
CA HIS A 138 7.75 11.01 7.64
C HIS A 138 8.55 10.15 6.66
N TYR A 139 9.73 10.61 6.24
CA TYR A 139 10.58 9.88 5.32
C TYR A 139 11.58 8.97 6.04
N HIS A 140 11.77 7.77 5.52
CA HIS A 140 12.70 6.77 6.04
C HIS A 140 13.59 6.22 4.93
N GLN A 141 14.90 6.31 5.14
CA GLN A 141 15.91 5.87 4.18
C GLN A 141 16.20 4.35 4.30
N TRP A 142 15.15 3.53 4.17
CA TRP A 142 15.25 2.07 4.06
C TRP A 142 14.09 1.50 3.26
N GLY A 143 14.32 0.33 2.64
CA GLY A 143 13.29 -0.43 1.94
C GLY A 143 12.79 -1.62 2.74
N PHE A 144 11.89 -2.41 2.15
CA PHE A 144 11.41 -3.65 2.74
C PHE A 144 12.08 -4.89 2.15
N ARG A 145 12.39 -5.85 3.02
CA ARG A 145 12.82 -7.21 2.65
C ARG A 145 11.87 -8.26 3.22
N SER A 146 11.84 -9.42 2.58
CA SER A 146 11.14 -10.58 3.10
C SER A 146 11.87 -11.13 4.32
N SER A 147 11.13 -11.63 5.31
CA SER A 147 11.72 -12.39 6.42
C SER A 147 12.33 -13.72 5.96
N TYR A 148 12.12 -14.12 4.70
CA TYR A 148 12.69 -15.31 4.08
C TYR A 148 13.90 -15.00 3.20
N ASP A 149 14.27 -13.73 2.99
CA ASP A 149 15.37 -13.38 2.07
C ASP A 149 16.72 -13.92 2.54
N ASP A 150 16.94 -13.97 3.86
CA ASP A 150 18.15 -14.54 4.48
C ASP A 150 18.35 -16.03 4.11
N THR A 151 17.28 -16.71 3.70
CA THR A 151 17.30 -18.13 3.31
C THR A 151 17.33 -18.39 1.80
N TYR A 152 16.82 -17.47 0.96
CA TYR A 152 16.60 -17.75 -0.47
C TYR A 152 17.39 -16.88 -1.44
N LYS A 153 17.84 -15.67 -1.05
CA LYS A 153 18.66 -14.79 -1.91
C LYS A 153 19.57 -13.88 -1.05
N PRO A 154 20.90 -14.02 -1.13
CA PRO A 154 21.80 -13.08 -0.46
C PRO A 154 21.66 -11.66 -1.05
N LEU A 155 21.16 -10.76 -0.21
CA LEU A 155 21.27 -9.29 -0.18
C LEU A 155 21.03 -8.51 -1.48
N VAL A 156 19.88 -7.83 -1.54
CA VAL A 156 19.77 -6.52 -2.21
C VAL A 156 20.73 -5.58 -1.47
N ARG A 157 21.71 -4.99 -2.18
CA ARG A 157 22.58 -3.96 -1.59
C ARG A 157 21.69 -2.77 -1.14
N GLY A 158 21.78 -2.39 0.13
CA GLY A 158 21.05 -1.25 0.69
C GLY A 158 20.55 -1.52 2.11
N ASN A 159 19.91 -0.50 2.70
CA ASN A 159 19.28 -0.61 4.02
C ASN A 159 17.86 -1.16 3.85
N PHE A 160 17.60 -2.38 4.32
CA PHE A 160 16.29 -3.05 4.21
C PHE A 160 15.88 -3.70 5.52
N THR A 161 14.61 -3.54 5.88
CA THR A 161 14.00 -4.09 7.10
C THR A 161 12.77 -4.92 6.75
N THR A 162 12.34 -5.79 7.64
CA THR A 162 11.03 -6.45 7.49
C THR A 162 9.90 -5.49 7.91
N ILE A 163 8.66 -5.82 7.54
CA ILE A 163 7.47 -5.09 8.02
C ILE A 163 7.43 -5.11 9.56
N LYS A 164 7.70 -6.27 10.17
CA LYS A 164 7.69 -6.43 11.63
C LYS A 164 8.76 -5.58 12.31
N GLU A 165 9.99 -5.58 11.80
CA GLU A 165 11.07 -4.74 12.32
C GLU A 165 10.72 -3.25 12.20
N THR A 166 10.17 -2.82 11.08
CA THR A 166 9.76 -1.42 10.87
C THR A 166 8.64 -1.02 11.80
N MET A 167 7.59 -1.84 11.94
CA MET A 167 6.50 -1.56 12.88
C MET A 167 7.00 -1.51 14.33
N HIS A 168 7.95 -2.36 14.72
CA HIS A 168 8.54 -2.28 16.05
C HIS A 168 9.36 -1.00 16.22
N ARG A 169 10.24 -0.69 15.27
CA ARG A 169 11.13 0.49 15.29
C ARG A 169 10.37 1.81 15.35
N LEU A 170 9.22 1.90 14.68
CA LEU A 170 8.38 3.10 14.66
C LEU A 170 7.33 3.12 15.78
N GLY A 171 7.27 2.10 16.65
CA GLY A 171 6.27 2.03 17.72
C GLY A 171 4.85 1.70 17.22
N HIS A 172 4.72 1.13 16.02
CA HIS A 172 3.46 0.74 15.41
C HIS A 172 3.07 -0.72 15.66
N THR A 173 3.74 -1.43 16.57
CA THR A 173 3.39 -2.81 16.89
C THR A 173 1.93 -2.92 17.31
N GLY A 174 1.16 -3.77 16.61
CA GLY A 174 -0.27 -3.95 16.85
C GLY A 174 -1.19 -2.92 16.17
N ARG A 175 -0.64 -1.88 15.52
CA ARG A 175 -1.44 -0.96 14.70
C ARG A 175 -1.80 -1.59 13.35
N THR A 176 -2.97 -1.24 12.83
CA THR A 176 -3.37 -1.55 11.45
C THR A 176 -2.71 -0.56 10.49
N ILE A 177 -2.07 -1.06 9.44
CA ILE A 177 -1.65 -0.26 8.29
C ILE A 177 -2.86 -0.16 7.34
N ASP A 178 -3.37 1.04 7.11
CA ASP A 178 -4.59 1.27 6.33
C ASP A 178 -4.30 1.36 4.81
N ILE A 179 -3.09 1.78 4.44
CA ILE A 179 -2.56 1.75 3.07
C ILE A 179 -1.10 1.26 3.14
N PHE A 180 -0.73 0.32 2.27
CA PHE A 180 0.63 -0.23 2.15
C PHE A 180 1.05 -0.32 0.67
#